data_AF-A0A1I2X8Q4-F1
#
_entry.id   AF-A0A1I2X8Q4-F1
#
_cell.length_a   1.000
_cell.length_b   1.000
_cell.length_c   1.000
_cell.angle_alpha   90.00
_cell.angle_beta   90.00
_cell.angle_gamma   90.00
#
_symmetry.space_group_name_H-M   'P 1'
#
loop_
_entity.id
_entity.type
_entity.pdbx_description
1 polymer ?
#
loop_
_entity_poly.entity_id
_entity_poly.type
_entity_poly.pdbx_seq_one_letter_code
_entity_poly.pdbx_strand_id
1 'polypeptide(L)' 'MNRTIEDATVERYHSDSHEQLRAHLADFVSAYNFGRRLKTLRGLTPYEAICKAWSVEPSRFRSNSLHYRPGPNI' A
#
# COMPACT_ATOMS: atom_id res chain seq x y z
N MET A 1 -11.79 7.01 9.56
CA MET A 1 -10.76 6.08 9.04
C MET A 1 -9.94 6.68 7.89
N ASN A 2 -10.50 7.52 7.00
CA ASN A 2 -9.68 8.32 6.08
C ASN A 2 -9.05 9.55 6.76
N ARG A 3 -9.77 10.20 7.69
CA ARG A 3 -9.31 11.42 8.36
C ARG A 3 -8.01 11.28 9.16
N THR A 4 -7.81 10.16 9.85
CA THR A 4 -6.56 9.88 10.60
C THR A 4 -5.35 9.65 9.69
N ILE A 5 -5.59 9.21 8.46
CA ILE A 5 -4.55 9.02 7.45
C ILE A 5 -4.23 10.35 6.79
N GLU A 6 -5.25 11.13 6.44
CA GLU A 6 -5.11 12.49 5.88
C GLU A 6 -4.41 13.44 6.86
N ASP A 7 -4.84 13.49 8.12
CA ASP A 7 -4.24 14.36 9.14
C ASP A 7 -2.76 14.02 9.39
N ALA A 8 -2.38 12.73 9.35
CA ALA A 8 -0.98 12.31 9.52
C ALA A 8 -0.09 12.69 8.32
N THR A 9 -0.66 12.78 7.11
CA THR A 9 0.05 13.27 5.92
C THR A 9 0.13 14.80 5.86
N VAL A 10 -0.91 15.50 6.33
CA VAL A 10 -1.00 16.97 6.29
C VAL A 10 -0.15 17.63 7.39
N GLU A 11 -0.14 17.10 8.60
CA GLU A 11 0.55 17.74 9.74
C GLU A 11 2.07 17.50 9.75
N ARG A 12 2.55 16.43 9.08
CA ARG A 12 3.96 16.01 9.14
C ARG A 12 4.78 16.39 7.90
N TYR A 13 4.15 16.67 6.76
CA TYR A 13 4.84 16.88 5.49
C TYR A 13 4.15 17.96 4.65
N HIS A 14 4.49 19.23 4.90
CA HIS A 14 4.19 20.31 3.97
C HIS A 14 4.92 20.01 2.65
N SER A 15 4.20 19.57 1.62
CA SER A 15 4.80 19.18 0.33
C SER A 15 5.00 20.44 -0.52
N ASP A 16 6.25 20.89 -0.67
CA ASP A 16 6.60 22.07 -1.48
C ASP A 16 6.49 21.81 -3.00
N SER A 17 6.44 20.55 -3.43
CA SER A 17 6.39 20.18 -4.85
C SER A 17 5.64 18.88 -5.12
N HIS A 18 5.01 18.80 -6.30
CA HIS A 18 4.24 17.62 -6.74
C HIS A 18 5.09 16.34 -6.78
N GLU A 19 6.39 16.44 -7.06
CA GLU A 19 7.31 15.31 -7.07
C GLU A 19 7.56 14.74 -5.67
N GLN A 20 7.72 15.60 -4.65
CA GLN A 20 7.84 15.17 -3.25
C GLN A 20 6.57 14.47 -2.77
N LEU A 21 5.40 14.99 -3.14
CA LEU A 21 4.12 14.35 -2.84
C LEU A 21 4.04 12.94 -3.44
N ARG A 22 4.47 12.75 -4.70
CA ARG A 22 4.49 11.42 -5.34
C ARG A 22 5.44 10.46 -4.63
N ALA A 23 6.63 10.92 -4.23
CA ALA A 23 7.58 10.11 -3.48
C ALA A 23 7.00 9.69 -2.11
N HIS A 24 6.42 10.63 -1.36
CA HIS A 24 5.81 10.34 -0.06
C HIS A 24 4.63 9.38 -0.16
N LEU A 25 3.78 9.52 -1.17
CA LEU A 25 2.69 8.58 -1.41
C LEU A 25 3.22 7.18 -1.76
N ALA A 26 4.28 7.09 -2.56
CA ALA A 26 4.90 5.80 -2.89
C ALA A 26 5.46 5.12 -1.63
N ASP A 27 6.18 5.86 -0.79
CA ASP A 27 6.73 5.34 0.46
C ASP A 27 5.64 4.91 1.44
N PHE A 28 4.59 5.72 1.59
CA PHE A 28 3.45 5.40 2.44
C PHE A 28 2.71 4.15 1.96
N VAL A 29 2.42 4.05 0.67
CA VAL A 29 1.75 2.90 0.07
C VAL A 29 2.61 1.64 0.21
N SER A 30 3.93 1.75 0.01
CA SER A 30 4.87 0.65 0.20
C SER A 30 4.89 0.19 1.67
N ALA A 31 5.07 1.11 2.61
CA ALA A 31 5.09 0.81 4.03
C ALA A 31 3.78 0.17 4.51
N TYR A 32 2.63 0.65 4.03
CA TYR A 32 1.34 0.07 4.36
C TYR A 32 1.17 -1.34 3.76
N ASN A 33 1.49 -1.52 2.48
CA ASN A 33 1.26 -2.77 1.77
C ASN A 33 2.20 -3.91 2.20
N PHE A 34 3.41 -3.59 2.64
CA PHE A 34 4.45 -4.58 2.93
C PHE A 34 4.96 -4.57 4.37
N GLY A 35 4.75 -3.50 5.14
CA GLY A 35 5.41 -3.32 6.44
C GLY A 35 4.85 -4.19 7.55
N ARG A 36 3.53 -4.22 7.75
CA ARG A 36 2.91 -4.93 8.89
C ARG A 36 1.90 -5.99 8.47
N ARG A 37 2.04 -7.19 9.04
CA ARG A 37 1.01 -8.24 9.00
C ARG A 37 -0.18 -7.85 9.87
N LEU A 38 -1.39 -7.95 9.34
CA LEU A 38 -2.61 -7.50 10.02
C LEU A 38 -3.42 -8.70 10.52
N LYS A 39 -3.82 -8.67 11.80
CA LYS A 39 -4.65 -9.72 12.41
C LYS A 39 -6.01 -9.86 11.70
N THR A 40 -6.59 -8.75 11.26
CA THR A 40 -7.84 -8.72 10.47
C THR A 40 -7.71 -9.43 9.14
N LEU A 41 -6.51 -9.46 8.56
CA LEU A 41 -6.19 -10.20 7.33
C LEU A 41 -5.62 -11.60 7.63
N ARG A 42 -5.91 -12.15 8.83
CA ARG A 42 -5.42 -13.47 9.27
C ARG A 42 -3.88 -13.58 9.26
N GLY A 43 -3.20 -12.49 9.61
CA GLY A 43 -1.74 -12.43 9.64
C GLY A 43 -1.09 -12.20 8.27
N LEU A 44 -1.87 -11.85 7.24
CA LEU A 44 -1.34 -11.41 5.94
C LEU A 44 -1.04 -9.91 5.97
N THR A 45 -0.05 -9.51 5.17
CA THR A 45 0.11 -8.12 4.73
C THR A 45 -1.02 -7.76 3.76
N PRO A 46 -1.34 -6.46 3.59
CA PRO A 46 -2.33 -6.04 2.60
C PRO A 46 -2.01 -6.56 1.18
N TYR A 47 -0.73 -6.55 0.77
CA TYR A 47 -0.34 -7.07 -0.55
C TYR A 47 -0.61 -8.58 -0.69
N GLU A 48 -0.23 -9.40 0.30
CA GLU A 48 -0.49 -10.83 0.28
C GLU A 48 -2.00 -11.12 0.23
N ALA A 49 -2.82 -10.35 0.95
CA ALA A 49 -4.27 -10.50 0.93
C ALA A 49 -4.86 -10.17 -0.47
N ILE A 50 -4.36 -9.14 -1.15
CA ILE A 50 -4.74 -8.80 -2.51
C ILE A 50 -4.34 -9.91 -3.49
N CYS A 51 -3.10 -10.43 -3.41
CA CYS A 51 -2.66 -11.53 -4.26
C CYS A 51 -3.49 -12.80 -4.07
N LYS A 52 -3.87 -13.09 -2.83
CA LYS A 52 -4.74 -14.21 -2.51
C LYS A 52 -6.13 -14.02 -3.10
N ALA A 53 -6.72 -12.83 -2.93
CA ALA A 53 -8.03 -12.50 -3.51
C ALA A 53 -8.00 -12.58 -5.04
N TRP A 54 -6.94 -12.06 -5.68
CA TRP A 54 -6.75 -12.14 -7.12
C TRP A 54 -6.65 -13.59 -7.62
N SER A 55 -5.95 -14.46 -6.89
CA SER A 55 -5.81 -15.86 -7.27
C SER A 55 -7.13 -16.64 -7.21
N VAL A 56 -8.07 -16.22 -6.36
CA VAL A 56 -9.38 -16.87 -6.20
C VAL A 56 -10.43 -16.26 -7.15
N GLU A 57 -10.45 -14.95 -7.30
CA GLU A 57 -11.44 -14.21 -8.10
C GLU A 57 -10.76 -13.16 -9.01
N PRO A 58 -9.98 -13.59 -10.03
CA PRO A 58 -9.22 -12.66 -10.87
C PRO A 58 -10.10 -11.71 -11.67
N SER A 59 -11.33 -12.13 -12.02
CA SER A 59 -12.31 -11.32 -12.77
C SER A 59 -12.78 -10.05 -12.04
N ARG A 60 -12.57 -9.97 -10.72
CA ARG A 60 -12.89 -8.78 -9.93
C ARG A 60 -11.83 -7.69 -10.01
N PHE A 61 -10.67 -7.99 -10.58
CA PHE A 61 -9.55 -7.08 -10.68
C PHE A 61 -9.37 -6.62 -12.13
N ARG A 62 -9.15 -5.32 -12.32
CA ARG A 62 -8.85 -4.75 -13.65
C ARG A 62 -7.42 -5.04 -14.12
N SER A 63 -6.52 -5.34 -13.19
CA SER A 63 -5.08 -5.50 -13.46
C SER A 63 -4.51 -6.69 -12.68
N ASN A 64 -3.46 -7.30 -13.22
CA ASN A 64 -2.76 -8.41 -12.56
C ASN A 64 -2.00 -7.90 -11.32
N SER A 65 -2.37 -8.37 -10.13
CA SER A 65 -1.73 -7.95 -8.88
C SER A 65 -0.38 -8.62 -8.61
N LEU A 66 -0.05 -9.71 -9.32
CA LEU A 66 1.18 -10.49 -9.10
C LEU A 66 2.46 -9.76 -9.55
N HIS A 67 2.34 -8.70 -10.34
CA HIS A 67 3.48 -7.95 -10.88
C HIS A 67 4.10 -6.98 -9.86
N TYR A 68 3.42 -6.70 -8.75
CA TYR A 68 3.86 -5.74 -7.73
C TYR A 68 4.64 -6.41 -6.59
N ARG A 69 5.65 -7.20 -6.91
CA ARG A 69 6.62 -7.64 -5.89
C ARG A 69 7.67 -6.53 -5.74
N PRO A 70 7.79 -5.85 -4.58
CA PRO A 70 8.99 -5.09 -4.30
C PRO A 70 10.14 -6.09 -4.31
N GLY A 71 11.13 -5.86 -5.17
CA GLY A 71 12.39 -6.57 -5.07
C GLY A 71 13.01 -6.34 -3.69
N PRO A 72 13.94 -7.20 -3.24
CA PRO A 72 14.70 -6.92 -2.03
C PRO A 72 15.38 -5.54 -2.20
N ASN A 73 15.01 -4.57 -1.35
CA ASN A 73 15.83 -3.39 -1.15
C ASN A 73 17.11 -3.87 -0.47
N ILE A 74 18.18 -4.05 -1.26
CA ILE A 74 19.55 -4.16 -0.76
C ILE A 74 20.12 -2.76 -0.53
#